data_AF-A0AAW1GT16-F1
#
_entry.id   AF-A0AAW1GT16-F1
#
_cell.length_a   1.000
_cell.length_b   1.000
_cell.length_c   1.000
_cell.angle_alpha   90.00
_cell.angle_beta   90.00
_cell.angle_gamma   90.00
#
_symmetry.space_group_name_H-M   'P 1'
#
loop_
_entity.id
_entity.type
_entity.pdbx_description
1 polymer ?
#
loop_
_entity_poly.entity_id
_entity_poly.type
_entity_poly.pdbx_seq_one_letter_code
_entity_poly.pdbx_strand_id
1 'polypeptide(L)'
;MSNLAKLDFVALDISGNNYLPRVLDAEIHLDANGLGETIKEGNTATTQNKAKAMIFLRHHLCEGLKYKYLTVKDPLILWKNLKAMYDHLKTVILSKARYDWITYDQLYFKSINDYNSAMFRITAQLELCGEKVSDVDMLEKTYQTFHGSQLLMSQQYRQRGFKRYSELVSCLLVAEQNNEILMKNHQSRPTGTDPFPKVNVMKYENRNKGHADIRGRGRGRGRENTRVNYRGGRGGKFKNSYSHQKNDRKGGLREGP
;
A
#
# COMPACT_ATOMS: atom_id res chain seq x y z
N MET A 1 -14.92 -36.03 -27.83
CA MET A 1 -13.98 -36.02 -26.69
C MET A 1 -12.85 -35.09 -27.01
N SER A 2 -12.90 -33.85 -26.53
CA SER A 2 -11.82 -32.88 -26.69
C SER A 2 -10.77 -33.13 -25.62
N ASN A 3 -9.72 -33.88 -25.96
CA ASN A 3 -8.43 -33.76 -25.28
C ASN A 3 -7.86 -32.38 -25.63
N LEU A 4 -8.37 -31.34 -24.98
CA LEU A 4 -7.70 -30.04 -24.94
C LEU A 4 -6.40 -30.27 -24.18
N ALA A 5 -5.31 -30.47 -24.92
CA ALA A 5 -3.97 -30.51 -24.35
C ALA A 5 -3.86 -29.34 -23.37
N LYS A 6 -3.62 -29.65 -22.10
CA LYS A 6 -3.58 -28.68 -21.03
C LYS A 6 -2.41 -27.74 -21.32
N LEU A 7 -2.68 -26.45 -21.44
CA LEU A 7 -1.64 -25.44 -21.57
C LEU A 7 -0.75 -25.48 -20.33
N ASP A 8 0.56 -25.33 -20.54
CA ASP A 8 1.52 -25.28 -19.43
C ASP A 8 1.29 -24.02 -18.57
N PHE A 9 0.86 -22.93 -19.22
CA PHE A 9 0.49 -21.65 -18.60
C PHE A 9 -0.52 -20.89 -19.51
N VAL A 10 -1.19 -19.87 -18.97
CA VAL A 10 -2.32 -19.15 -19.62
C VAL A 10 -1.94 -18.52 -20.96
N ALA A 11 -2.58 -18.90 -22.08
CA ALA A 11 -2.29 -18.40 -23.44
C ALA A 11 -2.08 -16.87 -23.53
N LEU A 12 -1.16 -16.42 -24.40
CA LEU A 12 -0.95 -14.99 -24.66
C LEU A 12 -2.22 -14.40 -25.25
N ASP A 13 -2.80 -13.44 -24.52
CA ASP A 13 -4.04 -12.79 -24.92
C ASP A 13 -3.80 -11.77 -26.04
N ILE A 14 -4.84 -11.44 -26.81
CA ILE A 14 -4.70 -10.54 -27.96
C ILE A 14 -4.39 -9.10 -27.55
N SER A 15 -4.82 -8.66 -26.35
CA SER A 15 -4.50 -7.34 -25.80
C SER A 15 -3.03 -7.22 -25.36
N GLY A 16 -2.34 -8.34 -25.17
CA GLY A 16 -0.99 -8.44 -24.63
C GLY A 16 -0.91 -8.12 -23.14
N ASN A 17 -2.01 -8.05 -22.39
CA ASN A 17 -1.98 -7.70 -20.96
C ASN A 17 -1.12 -8.67 -20.14
N ASN A 18 -1.09 -9.94 -20.54
CA ASN A 18 -0.20 -10.94 -19.97
C ASN A 18 1.14 -11.11 -20.72
N TYR A 19 1.53 -10.21 -21.63
CA TYR A 19 2.72 -10.37 -22.47
C TYR A 19 4.01 -10.52 -21.67
N LEU A 20 4.30 -9.61 -20.72
CA LEU A 20 5.54 -9.64 -19.93
C LEU A 20 5.73 -10.94 -19.13
N PRO A 21 4.77 -11.40 -18.29
CA PRO A 21 4.92 -12.68 -17.61
C PRO A 21 5.01 -13.85 -18.60
N ARG A 22 4.32 -13.77 -19.75
CA ARG A 22 4.36 -14.83 -20.78
C ARG A 22 5.69 -14.95 -21.49
N VAL A 23 6.38 -13.83 -21.73
CA VAL A 23 7.73 -13.85 -22.27
C VAL A 23 8.66 -14.59 -21.32
N LEU A 24 8.61 -14.25 -20.03
CA LEU A 24 9.45 -14.88 -19.01
C LEU A 24 9.20 -16.40 -18.92
N ASP A 25 7.94 -16.81 -18.83
CA ASP A 25 7.57 -18.24 -18.77
C ASP A 25 8.03 -19.00 -20.03
N ALA A 26 7.87 -18.38 -21.21
CA ALA A 26 8.29 -18.99 -22.47
C ALA A 26 9.82 -19.12 -22.58
N GLU A 27 10.59 -18.11 -22.15
CA GLU A 27 12.06 -18.17 -22.09
C GLU A 27 12.52 -19.31 -21.19
N ILE A 28 11.98 -19.39 -19.96
CA ILE A 28 12.31 -20.45 -18.99
C ILE A 28 11.99 -21.83 -19.57
N HIS A 29 10.82 -22.00 -20.20
CA HIS A 29 10.44 -23.29 -20.79
C HIS A 29 11.37 -23.67 -21.95
N LEU A 30 11.71 -22.72 -22.83
CA LEU A 30 12.63 -22.98 -23.93
C LEU A 30 14.01 -23.37 -23.41
N ASP A 31 14.54 -22.65 -22.43
CA ASP A 31 15.85 -22.94 -21.82
C ASP A 31 15.87 -24.32 -21.14
N ALA A 32 14.84 -24.65 -20.35
CA ALA A 32 14.72 -25.94 -19.68
C ALA A 32 14.71 -27.13 -20.65
N ASN A 33 14.27 -26.91 -21.89
CA ASN A 33 14.22 -27.94 -22.94
C ASN A 33 15.39 -27.87 -23.93
N GLY A 34 16.41 -27.03 -23.69
CA GLY A 34 17.54 -26.83 -24.60
C GLY A 34 17.15 -26.18 -25.93
N LEU A 35 16.04 -25.44 -25.95
CA LEU A 35 15.48 -24.72 -27.10
C LEU A 35 15.73 -23.21 -27.04
N GLY A 36 16.33 -22.67 -25.97
CA GLY A 36 16.57 -21.24 -25.78
C GLY A 36 17.31 -20.55 -26.93
N GLU A 37 18.28 -21.22 -27.54
CA GLU A 37 19.02 -20.68 -28.70
C GLU A 37 18.12 -20.43 -29.92
N THR A 38 16.98 -21.13 -30.05
CA THR A 38 16.10 -21.00 -31.23
C THR A 38 15.50 -19.61 -31.41
N ILE A 39 15.43 -18.81 -30.34
CA ILE A 39 14.89 -17.44 -30.34
C ILE A 39 15.98 -16.35 -30.28
N LYS A 40 17.26 -16.72 -30.41
CA LYS A 40 18.40 -15.78 -30.44
C LYS A 40 18.88 -15.51 -31.85
N GLU A 41 19.50 -14.35 -32.06
CA GLU A 41 20.10 -14.00 -33.34
C GLU A 41 21.34 -14.85 -33.65
N GLY A 42 21.56 -15.15 -34.93
CA GLY A 42 22.70 -15.97 -35.35
C GLY A 42 22.64 -17.43 -34.89
N ASN A 43 21.48 -17.91 -34.41
CA ASN A 43 21.37 -19.28 -33.90
C ASN A 43 21.69 -20.34 -34.96
N THR A 44 22.39 -21.39 -34.54
CA THR A 44 22.70 -22.58 -35.35
C THR A 44 21.79 -23.76 -34.99
N ALA A 45 20.60 -23.47 -34.46
CA ALA A 45 19.68 -24.50 -33.99
C ALA A 45 19.18 -25.37 -35.15
N THR A 46 19.06 -26.67 -34.90
CA THR A 46 18.56 -27.63 -35.90
C THR A 46 17.12 -27.31 -36.30
N THR A 47 16.73 -27.70 -37.52
CA THR A 47 15.34 -27.57 -38.00
C THR A 47 14.35 -28.26 -37.06
N GLN A 48 14.74 -29.39 -36.46
CA GLN A 48 13.93 -30.10 -35.47
C GLN A 48 13.71 -29.26 -34.20
N ASN A 49 14.77 -28.65 -33.65
CA ASN A 49 14.66 -27.81 -32.47
C ASN A 49 13.82 -26.55 -32.76
N LYS A 50 14.02 -25.93 -33.94
CA LYS A 50 13.17 -24.83 -34.38
C LYS A 50 11.70 -25.23 -34.48
N ALA A 51 11.40 -26.41 -35.02
CA ALA A 51 10.03 -26.91 -35.10
C ALA A 51 9.42 -27.17 -33.70
N LYS A 52 10.17 -27.78 -32.78
CA LYS A 52 9.73 -27.99 -31.38
C LYS A 52 9.41 -26.67 -30.69
N ALA A 53 10.30 -25.69 -30.78
CA ALA A 53 10.09 -24.35 -30.23
C ALA A 53 8.85 -23.68 -30.86
N MET A 54 8.71 -23.80 -32.18
CA MET A 54 7.57 -23.22 -32.91
C MET A 54 6.22 -23.84 -32.50
N ILE A 55 6.16 -25.16 -32.31
CA ILE A 55 4.96 -25.85 -31.83
C ILE A 55 4.58 -25.33 -30.45
N PHE A 56 5.55 -25.25 -29.53
CA PHE A 56 5.34 -24.73 -28.19
C PHE A 56 4.85 -23.27 -28.20
N LEU A 57 5.55 -22.37 -28.89
CA LEU A 57 5.19 -20.95 -28.97
C LEU A 57 3.77 -20.79 -29.53
N ARG A 58 3.45 -21.48 -30.64
CA ARG A 58 2.11 -21.42 -31.25
C ARG A 58 1.03 -21.99 -30.34
N HIS A 59 1.29 -23.10 -29.63
CA HIS A 59 0.31 -23.69 -28.70
C HIS A 59 -0.17 -22.66 -27.67
N HIS A 60 0.77 -21.80 -27.27
CA HIS A 60 0.67 -20.76 -26.26
C HIS A 60 0.21 -19.38 -26.79
N LEU A 61 -0.31 -19.32 -28.02
CA LEU A 61 -0.96 -18.12 -28.56
C LEU A 61 -2.49 -18.27 -28.53
N CYS A 62 -3.19 -17.17 -28.25
CA CYS A 62 -4.63 -17.10 -28.54
C CYS A 62 -4.90 -17.25 -30.05
N GLU A 63 -6.14 -17.57 -30.39
CA GLU A 63 -6.53 -17.93 -31.75
C GLU A 63 -6.28 -16.80 -32.76
N GLY A 64 -6.60 -15.55 -32.40
CA GLY A 64 -6.35 -14.39 -33.27
C GLY A 64 -4.87 -14.21 -33.62
N LEU A 65 -3.96 -14.47 -32.67
CA LEU A 65 -2.52 -14.42 -32.91
C LEU A 65 -2.04 -15.60 -33.76
N LYS A 66 -2.64 -16.79 -33.61
CA LYS A 66 -2.36 -17.95 -34.49
C LYS A 66 -2.68 -17.63 -35.94
N TYR A 67 -3.81 -16.96 -36.20
CA TYR A 67 -4.18 -16.52 -37.56
C TYR A 67 -3.23 -15.45 -38.09
N LYS A 68 -2.91 -14.42 -37.29
CA LYS A 68 -1.99 -13.35 -37.68
C LYS A 68 -0.62 -13.88 -38.12
N TYR A 69 -0.11 -14.89 -37.44
CA TYR A 69 1.21 -15.46 -37.70
C TYR A 69 1.17 -16.85 -38.36
N LEU A 70 0.06 -17.19 -39.03
CA LEU A 70 -0.17 -18.52 -39.59
C LEU A 70 0.94 -18.97 -40.55
N THR A 71 1.53 -18.04 -41.30
CA THR A 71 2.57 -18.32 -42.32
C THR A 71 4.00 -18.29 -41.76
N VAL A 72 4.23 -17.79 -40.55
CA VAL A 72 5.56 -17.71 -39.95
C VAL A 72 6.02 -19.10 -39.55
N LYS A 73 7.19 -19.55 -40.03
CA LYS A 73 7.72 -20.90 -39.72
C LYS A 73 8.95 -20.90 -38.82
N ASP A 74 9.64 -19.76 -38.68
CA ASP A 74 10.83 -19.64 -37.84
C ASP A 74 10.46 -19.06 -36.47
N PRO A 75 10.84 -19.72 -35.35
CA PRO A 75 10.54 -19.25 -34.00
C PRO A 75 11.18 -17.89 -33.66
N LEU A 76 12.37 -17.58 -34.18
CA LEU A 76 13.01 -16.27 -33.97
C LEU A 76 12.18 -15.16 -34.61
N ILE A 77 11.65 -15.39 -35.81
CA ILE A 77 10.81 -14.42 -36.51
C ILE A 77 9.51 -14.20 -35.73
N LEU A 78 8.86 -15.28 -35.26
CA LEU A 78 7.67 -15.16 -34.44
C LEU A 78 7.96 -14.38 -33.15
N TRP A 79 9.07 -14.70 -32.47
CA TRP A 79 9.50 -14.04 -31.23
C TRP A 79 9.69 -12.53 -31.42
N LYS A 80 10.44 -12.13 -32.46
CA LYS A 80 10.65 -10.71 -32.81
C LYS A 80 9.35 -10.00 -33.15
N ASN A 81 8.45 -10.64 -33.88
CA ASN A 81 7.17 -10.03 -34.26
C ASN A 81 6.24 -9.83 -33.05
N LEU A 82 6.20 -10.78 -32.12
CA LEU A 82 5.46 -10.64 -30.86
C LEU A 82 6.05 -9.52 -30.01
N LYS A 83 7.38 -9.47 -29.93
CA LYS A 83 8.11 -8.39 -29.24
C LYS A 83 7.80 -7.02 -29.81
N ALA A 84 7.99 -6.81 -31.11
CA ALA A 84 7.69 -5.53 -31.75
C ALA A 84 6.22 -5.10 -31.58
N MET A 85 5.28 -6.06 -31.58
CA MET A 85 3.87 -5.77 -31.39
C MET A 85 3.54 -5.31 -29.96
N TYR A 86 4.18 -5.87 -28.95
CA TYR A 86 3.84 -5.64 -27.54
C TYR A 86 4.88 -4.85 -26.75
N ASP A 87 5.99 -4.44 -27.36
CA ASP A 87 7.05 -3.65 -26.70
C ASP A 87 6.49 -2.35 -26.09
N HIS A 88 5.49 -1.73 -26.72
CA HIS A 88 4.81 -0.54 -26.19
C HIS A 88 4.13 -0.79 -24.83
N LEU A 89 3.70 -2.04 -24.56
CA LEU A 89 3.08 -2.40 -23.29
C LEU A 89 4.06 -2.28 -22.13
N LYS A 90 5.36 -2.45 -22.36
CA LYS A 90 6.38 -2.21 -21.33
C LYS A 90 6.29 -0.78 -20.82
N THR A 91 6.13 0.20 -21.72
CA THR A 91 5.97 1.62 -21.36
C THR A 91 4.65 1.89 -20.65
N VAL A 92 3.55 1.29 -21.12
CA VAL A 92 2.22 1.46 -20.51
C VAL A 92 2.17 0.85 -19.11
N ILE A 93 2.61 -0.41 -18.97
CA ILE A 93 2.67 -1.14 -17.69
C ILE A 93 3.60 -0.41 -16.74
N LEU A 94 4.77 0.04 -17.19
CA LEU A 94 5.70 0.78 -16.35
C LEU A 94 5.09 2.09 -15.84
N SER A 95 4.46 2.87 -16.72
CA SER A 95 3.81 4.13 -16.34
C SER A 95 2.71 3.90 -15.31
N LYS A 96 1.90 2.86 -15.49
CA LYS A 96 0.87 2.46 -14.55
C LYS A 96 1.46 1.99 -13.22
N ALA A 97 2.46 1.11 -13.24
CA ALA A 97 3.08 0.58 -12.03
C ALA A 97 3.75 1.70 -11.20
N ARG A 98 4.37 2.70 -11.85
CA ARG A 98 4.89 3.90 -11.18
C ARG A 98 3.78 4.74 -10.55
N TYR A 99 2.68 4.95 -11.26
CA TYR A 99 1.53 5.66 -10.71
C TYR A 99 0.94 4.92 -9.52
N ASP A 100 0.71 3.62 -9.65
CA ASP A 100 0.21 2.75 -8.60
C ASP A 100 1.17 2.78 -7.40
N TRP A 101 2.48 2.70 -7.62
CA TRP A 101 3.51 2.85 -6.57
C TRP A 101 3.44 4.20 -5.85
N ILE A 102 3.30 5.32 -6.57
CA ILE A 102 3.24 6.66 -5.95
C ILE A 102 1.97 6.82 -5.13
N THR A 103 0.83 6.45 -5.72
CA THR A 103 -0.51 6.63 -5.13
C THR A 103 -0.91 5.53 -4.15
N TYR A 104 -0.06 4.51 -3.99
CA TYR A 104 -0.23 3.42 -3.05
C TYR A 104 -0.40 3.94 -1.61
N ASP A 105 -1.56 3.68 -1.01
CA ASP A 105 -1.95 4.09 0.35
C ASP A 105 -2.60 2.91 1.09
N GLN A 106 -2.23 2.72 2.35
CA GLN A 106 -2.69 1.63 3.21
C GLN A 106 -4.20 1.69 3.48
N LEU A 107 -4.82 2.88 3.43
CA LEU A 107 -6.24 3.07 3.72
C LEU A 107 -7.20 2.32 2.77
N TYR A 108 -6.72 1.95 1.58
CA TYR A 108 -7.54 1.22 0.61
C TYR A 108 -7.59 -0.30 0.84
N PHE A 109 -6.81 -0.82 1.80
CA PHE A 109 -6.70 -2.25 2.05
C PHE A 109 -7.43 -2.66 3.33
N LYS A 110 -8.19 -3.75 3.26
CA LYS A 110 -8.95 -4.28 4.40
C LYS A 110 -8.10 -5.10 5.35
N SER A 111 -6.96 -5.60 4.87
CA SER A 111 -6.03 -6.41 5.65
C SER A 111 -4.57 -6.14 5.24
N ILE A 112 -3.63 -6.46 6.13
CA ILE A 112 -2.19 -6.44 5.82
C ILE A 112 -1.86 -7.41 4.67
N ASN A 113 -2.60 -8.51 4.52
CA ASN A 113 -2.38 -9.46 3.43
C ASN A 113 -2.80 -8.90 2.07
N ASP A 114 -3.93 -8.17 2.00
CA ASP A 114 -4.36 -7.49 0.76
C ASP A 114 -3.37 -6.42 0.34
N TYR A 115 -2.91 -5.64 1.33
CA TYR A 115 -1.83 -4.67 1.15
C TYR A 115 -0.59 -5.36 0.56
N ASN A 116 -0.04 -6.34 1.27
CA ASN A 116 1.18 -7.06 0.87
C ASN A 116 1.06 -7.66 -0.54
N SER A 117 -0.09 -8.25 -0.87
CA SER A 117 -0.37 -8.77 -2.20
C SER A 117 -0.32 -7.70 -3.29
N ALA A 118 -0.87 -6.52 -3.03
CA ALA A 118 -0.80 -5.40 -3.96
C ALA A 118 0.62 -4.83 -4.09
N MET A 119 1.38 -4.78 -2.98
CA MET A 119 2.79 -4.37 -3.01
C MET A 119 3.59 -5.28 -3.94
N PHE A 120 3.50 -6.60 -3.77
CA PHE A 120 4.19 -7.57 -4.63
C PHE A 120 3.78 -7.47 -6.09
N ARG A 121 2.50 -7.20 -6.38
CA ARG A 121 2.05 -7.00 -7.76
C ARG A 121 2.69 -5.78 -8.40
N ILE A 122 2.77 -4.66 -7.68
CA ILE A 122 3.37 -3.42 -8.18
C ILE A 122 4.88 -3.60 -8.37
N THR A 123 5.59 -4.15 -7.38
CA THR A 123 7.03 -4.35 -7.47
C THR A 123 7.40 -5.33 -8.58
N ALA A 124 6.67 -6.45 -8.73
CA ALA A 124 6.89 -7.37 -9.83
C ALA A 124 6.70 -6.71 -11.21
N GLN A 125 5.72 -5.82 -11.36
CA GLN A 125 5.52 -5.07 -12.60
C GLN A 125 6.67 -4.08 -12.88
N LEU A 126 7.17 -3.38 -11.86
CA LEU A 126 8.33 -2.51 -11.98
C LEU A 126 9.57 -3.32 -12.41
N GLU A 127 9.81 -4.44 -11.76
CA GLU A 127 10.97 -5.31 -12.03
C GLU A 127 10.91 -5.94 -13.43
N LEU A 128 9.75 -6.44 -13.87
CA LEU A 128 9.53 -6.92 -15.24
C LEU A 128 9.80 -5.82 -16.28
N CYS A 129 9.55 -4.57 -15.91
CA CYS A 129 9.85 -3.41 -16.75
C CYS A 129 11.31 -2.94 -16.64
N GLY A 130 12.13 -3.55 -15.78
CA GLY A 130 13.56 -3.24 -15.60
C GLY A 130 13.86 -2.27 -14.46
N GLU A 131 12.86 -1.87 -13.67
CA GLU A 131 13.03 -1.05 -12.46
C GLU A 131 13.12 -1.94 -11.23
N LYS A 132 14.32 -2.06 -10.67
CA LYS A 132 14.54 -2.82 -9.45
C LYS A 132 13.95 -2.09 -8.26
N VAL A 133 13.21 -2.80 -7.42
CA VAL A 133 12.71 -2.31 -6.14
C VAL A 133 13.39 -3.11 -5.04
N SER A 134 14.14 -2.45 -4.16
CA SER A 134 14.83 -3.14 -3.06
C SER A 134 13.90 -3.34 -1.85
N ASP A 135 14.31 -4.22 -0.94
CA ASP A 135 13.67 -4.34 0.38
C ASP A 135 13.58 -2.99 1.10
N VAL A 136 14.62 -2.16 0.99
CA VAL A 136 14.65 -0.82 1.61
C VAL A 136 13.58 0.09 1.01
N ASP A 137 13.39 0.04 -0.31
CA ASP A 137 12.35 0.82 -0.98
C ASP A 137 10.95 0.38 -0.54
N MET A 138 10.72 -0.93 -0.42
CA MET A 138 9.45 -1.48 0.08
C MET A 138 9.19 -1.11 1.55
N LEU A 139 10.22 -1.19 2.41
CA LEU A 139 10.13 -0.77 3.81
C LEU A 139 9.77 0.72 3.91
N GLU A 140 10.52 1.58 3.23
CA GLU A 140 10.27 3.02 3.20
C GLU A 140 8.89 3.36 2.67
N LYS A 141 8.48 2.68 1.59
CA LYS A 141 7.14 2.85 1.03
C LYS A 141 6.07 2.46 2.05
N THR A 142 6.23 1.34 2.75
CA THR A 142 5.27 0.93 3.79
C THR A 142 5.19 1.90 4.95
N TYR A 143 6.31 2.47 5.37
CA TYR A 143 6.29 3.51 6.39
C TYR A 143 5.58 4.79 5.93
N GLN A 144 5.68 5.14 4.64
CA GLN A 144 5.00 6.29 4.05
C GLN A 144 3.49 6.05 3.85
N THR A 145 3.05 4.80 3.71
CA THR A 145 1.63 4.49 3.51
C THR A 145 0.78 4.59 4.79
N PHE A 146 1.40 4.71 5.97
CA PHE A 146 0.65 4.95 7.21
C PHE A 146 -0.07 6.31 7.12
N HIS A 147 -1.35 6.33 7.47
CA HIS A 147 -2.11 7.58 7.57
C HIS A 147 -1.45 8.56 8.57
N GLY A 148 -1.66 9.87 8.39
CA GLY A 148 -1.06 10.88 9.27
C GLY A 148 -1.35 10.69 10.76
N SER A 149 -2.52 10.13 11.11
CA SER A 149 -2.86 9.77 12.52
C SER A 149 -2.08 8.57 13.06
N GLN A 150 -1.44 7.79 12.19
CA GLN A 150 -0.62 6.61 12.51
C GLN A 150 0.88 6.91 12.38
N LEU A 151 1.27 8.19 12.29
CA LEU A 151 2.67 8.60 12.14
C LEU A 151 3.57 8.06 13.26
N LEU A 152 3.06 8.02 14.51
CA LEU A 152 3.81 7.47 15.65
C LEU A 152 4.10 5.98 15.45
N MET A 153 3.15 5.22 14.92
CA MET A 153 3.31 3.79 14.65
C MET A 153 4.37 3.57 13.55
N SER A 154 4.31 4.37 12.48
CA SER A 154 5.33 4.37 11.42
C SER A 154 6.74 4.62 12.00
N GLN A 155 6.89 5.63 12.87
CA GLN A 155 8.17 5.92 13.52
C GLN A 155 8.64 4.78 14.43
N GLN A 156 7.74 4.16 15.19
CA GLN A 156 8.07 3.01 16.04
C GLN A 156 8.60 1.82 15.22
N TYR A 157 7.95 1.50 14.08
CA TYR A 157 8.43 0.43 13.23
C TYR A 157 9.73 0.77 12.50
N ARG A 158 9.97 2.04 12.13
CA ARG A 158 11.27 2.51 11.60
C ARG A 158 12.39 2.31 12.61
N GLN A 159 12.16 2.66 13.88
CA GLN A 159 13.16 2.53 14.94
C GLN A 159 13.58 1.08 15.23
N ARG A 160 12.76 0.09 14.86
CA ARG A 160 13.12 -1.33 14.96
C ARG A 160 14.21 -1.76 13.98
N GLY A 161 14.46 -0.98 12.92
CA GLY A 161 15.58 -1.20 12.01
C GLY A 161 15.51 -2.50 11.21
N PHE A 162 14.33 -2.88 10.72
CA PHE A 162 14.16 -4.04 9.85
C PHE A 162 15.05 -3.94 8.61
N LYS A 163 15.63 -5.07 8.19
CA LYS A 163 16.51 -5.13 7.02
C LYS A 163 15.82 -5.73 5.80
N ARG A 164 14.81 -6.56 6.03
CA ARG A 164 14.01 -7.21 4.98
C ARG A 164 12.56 -6.82 5.10
N TYR A 165 11.89 -6.60 3.98
CA TYR A 165 10.47 -6.29 3.96
C TYR A 165 9.63 -7.39 4.65
N SER A 166 10.02 -8.65 4.49
CA SER A 166 9.37 -9.80 5.12
C SER A 166 9.34 -9.72 6.65
N GLU A 167 10.34 -9.12 7.29
CA GLU A 167 10.41 -8.96 8.75
C GLU A 167 9.34 -7.97 9.24
N LEU A 168 9.18 -6.85 8.52
CA LEU A 168 8.15 -5.85 8.81
C LEU A 168 6.76 -6.43 8.61
N VAL A 169 6.50 -7.09 7.47
CA VAL A 169 5.20 -7.71 7.18
C VAL A 169 4.80 -8.73 8.24
N SER A 170 5.75 -9.56 8.68
CA SER A 170 5.51 -10.54 9.75
C SER A 170 5.08 -9.85 11.05
N CYS A 171 5.73 -8.75 11.42
CA CYS A 171 5.35 -7.97 12.61
C CYS A 171 3.95 -7.32 12.46
N LEU A 172 3.64 -6.79 11.27
CA LEU A 172 2.34 -6.17 11.00
C LEU A 172 1.19 -7.19 11.06
N LEU A 173 1.39 -8.39 10.53
CA LEU A 173 0.41 -9.48 10.60
C LEU A 173 0.13 -9.91 12.04
N VAL A 174 1.16 -10.04 12.88
CA VAL A 174 0.99 -10.34 14.31
C VAL A 174 0.21 -9.23 15.02
N ALA A 175 0.53 -7.96 14.71
CA ALA A 175 -0.18 -6.82 15.28
C ALA A 175 -1.65 -6.77 14.84
N GLU A 176 -1.95 -7.05 13.58
CA GLU A 176 -3.31 -7.14 13.05
C GLU A 176 -4.13 -8.20 13.78
N GLN A 177 -3.60 -9.42 13.91
CA GLN A 177 -4.26 -10.52 14.64
C GLN A 177 -4.48 -10.19 16.13
N ASN A 178 -3.50 -9.59 16.79
CA ASN A 178 -3.65 -9.17 18.19
C ASN A 178 -4.76 -8.13 18.35
N ASN A 179 -4.89 -7.18 17.42
CA ASN A 179 -5.96 -6.19 17.43
C ASN A 179 -7.34 -6.84 17.20
N GLU A 180 -7.45 -7.80 16.27
CA GLU A 180 -8.70 -8.55 16.09
C GLU A 180 -9.14 -9.29 17.35
N ILE A 181 -8.20 -9.95 18.03
CA ILE A 181 -8.48 -10.64 19.30
C ILE A 181 -8.91 -9.65 20.38
N LEU A 182 -8.22 -8.51 20.49
CA LEU A 182 -8.58 -7.46 21.43
C LEU A 182 -10.02 -6.96 21.20
N MET A 183 -10.39 -6.72 19.93
CA MET A 183 -11.75 -6.30 19.58
C MET A 183 -12.81 -7.35 19.90
N LYS A 184 -12.52 -8.64 19.64
CA LYS A 184 -13.40 -9.75 20.03
C LYS A 184 -13.58 -9.84 21.55
N ASN A 185 -12.49 -9.68 22.30
CA ASN A 185 -12.54 -9.67 23.76
C ASN A 185 -13.43 -8.54 24.30
N HIS A 186 -13.34 -7.34 23.72
CA HIS A 186 -14.22 -6.22 24.08
C HIS A 186 -15.70 -6.51 23.81
N GLN A 187 -16.01 -7.14 22.67
CA GLN A 187 -17.38 -7.50 22.30
C GLN A 187 -17.94 -8.66 23.13
N SER A 188 -17.08 -9.55 23.61
CA SER A 188 -17.47 -10.70 24.45
C SER A 188 -17.72 -10.35 25.92
N ARG A 189 -17.41 -9.13 26.37
CA ARG A 189 -17.72 -8.70 27.74
C ARG A 189 -19.23 -8.59 27.90
N PRO A 190 -19.85 -9.27 28.88
CA PRO A 190 -21.25 -9.03 29.17
C PRO A 190 -21.45 -7.56 29.58
N THR A 191 -22.40 -6.89 28.93
CA THR A 191 -22.87 -5.56 29.30
C THR A 191 -23.53 -5.64 30.67
N GLY A 192 -22.73 -5.51 31.73
CA GLY A 192 -23.20 -5.64 33.11
C GLY A 192 -22.22 -6.35 34.03
N THR A 193 -20.95 -5.97 34.02
CA THR A 193 -20.12 -6.18 35.22
C THR A 193 -20.20 -4.91 36.05
N ASP A 194 -20.87 -5.00 37.20
CA ASP A 194 -20.88 -3.95 38.22
C ASP A 194 -19.46 -3.42 38.47
N PRO A 195 -19.28 -2.10 38.70
CA PRO A 195 -18.01 -1.60 39.18
C PRO A 195 -17.59 -2.40 40.40
N PHE A 196 -16.34 -2.85 40.45
CA PHE A 196 -15.78 -3.52 41.63
C PHE A 196 -16.20 -2.74 42.90
N PRO A 197 -16.82 -3.39 43.90
CA PRO A 197 -17.21 -2.69 45.11
C PRO A 197 -15.95 -2.12 45.73
N LYS A 198 -15.94 -0.79 45.88
CA LYS A 198 -14.85 -0.03 46.47
C LYS A 198 -14.79 -0.34 47.97
N VAL A 199 -14.26 -1.51 48.34
CA VAL A 199 -14.05 -1.88 49.74
C VAL A 199 -12.67 -1.39 50.17
N ASN A 200 -12.61 -0.12 50.55
CA ASN A 200 -11.61 0.38 51.51
C ASN A 200 -12.37 0.90 52.72
N VAL A 201 -12.85 -0.03 53.55
CA VAL A 201 -13.16 0.25 54.96
C VAL A 201 -11.95 -0.21 55.77
N MET A 202 -10.96 0.67 55.92
CA MET A 202 -10.05 0.59 57.04
C MET A 202 -10.59 1.51 58.14
N LYS A 203 -11.37 0.93 59.05
CA LYS A 203 -11.63 1.51 60.36
C LYS A 203 -10.30 1.50 61.12
N TYR A 204 -9.66 2.65 61.23
CA TYR A 204 -8.63 2.87 62.24
C TYR A 204 -9.33 3.26 63.55
N GLU A 205 -9.52 2.29 64.44
CA GLU A 205 -9.80 2.57 65.85
C GLU A 205 -8.52 3.15 66.49
N ASN A 206 -8.41 4.46 66.49
CA ASN A 206 -7.42 5.15 67.33
C ASN A 206 -8.03 5.37 68.71
N ARG A 207 -7.71 4.46 69.64
CA ARG A 207 -7.79 4.73 71.07
C ARG A 207 -6.75 5.81 71.39
N ASN A 208 -7.19 7.02 71.71
CA ASN A 208 -6.52 7.85 72.69
C ASN A 208 -7.49 8.84 73.34
N LYS A 209 -7.52 8.78 74.67
CA LYS A 209 -8.24 9.64 75.60
C LYS A 209 -7.59 11.02 75.64
N GLY A 210 -8.39 12.09 75.76
CA GLY A 210 -7.87 13.42 76.12
C GLY A 210 -8.83 14.59 75.90
N HIS A 211 -9.72 14.81 76.88
CA HIS A 211 -10.31 16.08 77.34
C HIS A 211 -10.90 17.14 76.37
N ALA A 212 -12.23 17.30 76.54
CA ALA A 212 -12.99 18.55 76.76
C ALA A 212 -12.71 19.80 75.91
N ASP A 213 -13.73 20.25 75.16
CA ASP A 213 -14.54 21.39 75.63
C ASP A 213 -15.79 21.63 74.76
N ILE A 214 -16.93 21.79 75.44
CA ILE A 214 -18.20 22.30 74.92
C ILE A 214 -18.29 23.77 75.36
N ARG A 215 -18.57 24.68 74.41
CA ARG A 215 -19.20 26.04 74.53
C ARG A 215 -18.74 26.84 73.30
N GLY A 216 -19.52 27.54 72.48
CA GLY A 216 -20.90 27.98 72.50
C GLY A 216 -21.00 29.31 71.71
N ARG A 217 -22.22 29.61 71.22
CA ARG A 217 -22.80 30.96 70.96
C ARG A 217 -22.45 31.78 69.69
N GLY A 218 -23.50 31.92 68.85
CA GLY A 218 -24.02 33.20 68.33
C GLY A 218 -23.26 33.84 67.15
N ARG A 219 -23.85 34.69 66.28
CA ARG A 219 -25.20 35.23 66.09
C ARG A 219 -25.13 36.19 64.89
N GLY A 220 -26.06 36.09 63.92
CA GLY A 220 -26.50 37.17 63.02
C GLY A 220 -25.49 37.70 61.99
N ARG A 221 -25.86 38.47 60.95
CA ARG A 221 -27.12 38.90 60.31
C ARG A 221 -26.70 39.93 59.23
N GLY A 222 -27.41 39.99 58.10
CA GLY A 222 -27.52 41.20 57.25
C GLY A 222 -26.75 41.14 55.93
N ARG A 223 -27.39 41.04 54.75
CA ARG A 223 -28.27 41.99 54.02
C ARG A 223 -27.52 42.66 52.85
N GLU A 224 -27.70 42.09 51.67
CA GLU A 224 -28.32 42.71 50.48
C GLU A 224 -28.25 44.25 50.37
N ASN A 225 -27.59 44.77 49.31
CA ASN A 225 -28.20 45.74 48.39
C ASN A 225 -27.32 46.05 47.15
N THR A 226 -27.83 45.64 45.99
CA THR A 226 -28.16 46.47 44.82
C THR A 226 -27.23 47.65 44.47
N ARG A 227 -26.61 47.60 43.28
CA ARG A 227 -26.83 48.59 42.21
C ARG A 227 -26.14 48.22 40.90
N VAL A 228 -26.98 48.06 39.88
CA VAL A 228 -26.68 48.04 38.45
C VAL A 228 -26.16 49.42 38.04
N ASN A 229 -25.16 49.47 37.15
CA ASN A 229 -25.12 50.50 36.10
C ASN A 229 -24.29 50.03 34.89
N TYR A 230 -24.94 50.12 33.73
CA TYR A 230 -24.43 49.87 32.39
C TYR A 230 -23.33 50.85 31.98
N ARG A 231 -22.32 50.38 31.23
CA ARG A 231 -21.87 50.99 29.95
C ARG A 231 -20.70 50.22 29.34
N GLY A 232 -20.81 49.96 28.03
CA GLY A 232 -19.63 49.89 27.15
C GLY A 232 -19.24 48.50 26.65
N GLY A 233 -20.01 47.96 25.69
CA GLY A 233 -19.49 46.92 24.80
C GLY A 233 -18.73 47.54 23.62
N ARG A 234 -17.61 46.92 23.22
CA ARG A 234 -17.32 46.43 21.86
C ARG A 234 -15.83 46.12 21.67
N GLY A 235 -15.56 44.91 21.19
CA GLY A 235 -14.66 44.68 20.05
C GLY A 235 -13.20 44.36 20.36
N GLY A 236 -12.82 43.09 20.23
CA GLY A 236 -11.42 42.66 20.19
C GLY A 236 -11.27 41.19 19.81
N LYS A 237 -11.54 40.85 18.54
CA LYS A 237 -11.17 39.54 17.95
C LYS A 237 -10.11 39.80 16.88
N PHE A 238 -8.87 39.37 17.16
CA PHE A 238 -7.82 39.24 16.16
C PHE A 238 -7.94 37.86 15.48
N LYS A 239 -8.09 37.85 14.15
CA LYS A 239 -7.73 36.72 13.28
C LYS A 239 -7.21 37.22 11.94
N ASN A 240 -5.94 36.89 11.70
CA ASN A 240 -5.22 36.55 10.48
C ASN A 240 -5.84 36.92 9.12
N SER A 241 -5.09 37.73 8.38
CA SER A 241 -5.19 37.91 6.93
C SER A 241 -4.25 36.92 6.22
N TYR A 242 -4.79 36.10 5.33
CA TYR A 242 -4.05 35.41 4.27
C TYR A 242 -3.62 36.42 3.20
N SER A 243 -2.34 36.41 2.82
CA SER A 243 -1.86 37.04 1.59
C SER A 243 -1.82 36.00 0.46
N HIS A 244 -2.65 36.22 -0.55
CA HIS A 244 -2.48 35.68 -1.89
C HIS A 244 -1.65 36.69 -2.69
N GLN A 245 -0.52 36.27 -3.27
CA GLN A 245 0.13 37.01 -4.36
C GLN A 245 0.34 36.07 -5.54
N LYS A 246 -0.35 36.41 -6.63
CA LYS A 246 -0.14 35.90 -7.98
C LYS A 246 1.10 36.58 -8.57
N ASN A 247 1.91 35.79 -9.27
CA ASN A 247 2.92 36.25 -10.21
C ASN A 247 2.24 36.68 -11.52
N ASP A 248 2.61 37.85 -12.05
CA ASP A 248 2.57 38.12 -13.48
C ASP A 248 3.92 38.71 -13.91
N ARG A 249 4.59 38.00 -14.83
CA ARG A 249 5.79 38.45 -15.56
C ARG A 249 5.37 38.98 -16.92
N LYS A 250 5.94 40.11 -17.33
CA LYS A 250 6.38 40.49 -18.70
C LYS A 250 6.96 41.91 -18.58
N GLY A 251 8.26 42.17 -18.74
CA GLY A 251 9.15 41.69 -19.80
C GLY A 251 9.10 42.71 -20.93
N GLY A 252 9.84 43.82 -20.76
CA GLY A 252 9.94 44.88 -21.76
C GLY A 252 10.95 44.54 -22.85
N LEU A 253 10.68 45.05 -24.06
CA LEU A 253 11.68 45.30 -25.10
C LEU A 253 11.24 46.54 -25.87
N ARG A 254 12.12 47.53 -25.88
CA ARG A 254 12.16 48.64 -26.85
C ARG A 254 12.77 48.09 -28.14
N GLU A 255 12.26 48.53 -29.28
CA GLU A 255 13.02 49.13 -30.37
C GLU A 255 12.04 49.63 -31.44
N GLY A 256 12.37 50.75 -32.07
CA GLY A 256 11.81 51.27 -33.32
C GLY A 256 12.91 52.10 -33.98
N PRO A 257 12.60 52.97 -34.95
CA PRO A 257 11.69 52.79 -36.09
C PRO A 257 12.33 52.00 -37.25
#